data_AF-A0A3D4RJY1-F1
#
_entry.id   AF-A0A3D4RJY1-F1
#
_cell.length_a   1.000
_cell.length_b   1.000
_cell.length_c   1.000
_cell.angle_alpha   90.00
_cell.angle_beta   90.00
_cell.angle_gamma   90.00
#
_symmetry.space_group_name_H-M   'P 1'
#
loop_
_entity.id
_entity.type
_entity.pdbx_description
1 polymer ?
#
loop_
_entity_poly.entity_id
_entity_poly.type
_entity_poly.pdbx_seq_one_letter_code
_entity_poly.pdbx_strand_id
1 'polypeptide(L)'
;MKNQTTNFVLQQWQDNTTQMRHLLEQQERIITNLVKQFTILEETAMAKTDFYIKDDYVRIVVEIKARERIGELWPSRWHSLPMLADILTPIVGWIVSPNSLWRTMNKIENLD
;
A
#
# COMPACT_ATOMS: atom_id res chain seq x y z
N MET A 1 -52.06 26.94 18.14
CA MET A 1 -50.58 26.95 18.03
C MET A 1 -49.90 25.65 18.44
N LYS A 2 -50.47 24.81 19.33
CA LYS A 2 -49.83 23.54 19.75
C LYS A 2 -49.71 22.49 18.62
N ASN A 3 -50.70 22.35 17.74
CA ASN A 3 -50.69 21.31 16.70
C ASN A 3 -49.65 21.55 15.59
N GLN A 4 -49.29 22.80 15.31
CA GLN A 4 -48.27 23.14 14.28
C GLN A 4 -46.85 22.80 14.75
N THR A 5 -46.56 23.01 16.04
CA THR A 5 -45.27 22.67 16.64
C THR A 5 -45.09 21.15 16.76
N THR A 6 -46.15 20.42 17.13
CA THR A 6 -46.11 18.95 17.17
C THR A 6 -45.90 18.33 15.78
N ASN A 7 -46.57 18.86 14.75
CA ASN A 7 -46.38 18.38 13.37
C ASN A 7 -44.99 18.67 12.83
N PHE A 8 -44.42 19.85 13.14
CA PHE A 8 -43.06 20.20 12.74
C PHE A 8 -42.01 19.27 13.38
N VAL A 9 -42.13 18.98 14.68
CA VAL A 9 -41.22 18.07 15.38
C VAL A 9 -41.33 16.64 14.85
N LEU A 10 -42.55 16.18 14.54
CA LEU A 10 -42.78 14.84 13.99
C LEU A 10 -42.17 14.71 12.58
N GLN A 11 -42.33 15.74 11.74
CA GLN A 11 -41.74 15.81 10.40
C GLN A 11 -40.20 15.79 10.49
N GLN A 12 -39.61 16.59 11.36
CA GLN A 12 -38.17 16.64 11.56
C GLN A 12 -37.60 15.29 12.06
N TRP A 13 -38.35 14.58 12.90
CA TRP A 13 -37.95 13.24 13.35
C TRP A 13 -37.99 12.21 12.22
N GLN A 14 -39.00 12.26 11.34
CA GLN A 14 -39.07 11.41 10.15
C GLN A 14 -37.93 11.70 9.16
N ASP A 15 -37.60 12.98 8.96
CA ASP A 15 -36.50 13.40 8.09
C ASP A 15 -35.15 12.92 8.63
N ASN A 16 -34.91 13.10 9.94
CA ASN A 16 -33.69 12.62 10.60
C ASN A 16 -33.56 11.10 10.54
N THR A 17 -34.67 10.37 10.71
CA THR A 17 -34.67 8.89 10.64
C THR A 17 -34.35 8.42 9.22
N THR A 18 -34.85 9.12 8.21
CA THR A 18 -34.56 8.83 6.79
C THR A 18 -33.10 9.12 6.46
N GLN A 19 -32.57 10.25 6.91
CA GLN A 19 -31.14 10.59 6.74
C GLN A 19 -30.23 9.58 7.44
N MET A 20 -30.56 9.17 8.67
CA MET A 20 -29.80 8.17 9.41
C MET A 20 -29.81 6.81 8.71
N ARG A 21 -30.96 6.38 8.18
CA ARG A 21 -31.05 5.15 7.37
C ARG A 21 -30.15 5.23 6.13
N HIS A 22 -30.16 6.36 5.42
CA HIS A 22 -29.30 6.56 4.26
C HIS A 22 -27.81 6.52 4.60
N LEU A 23 -27.40 7.12 5.73
CA LEU A 23 -26.02 7.08 6.20
C LEU A 23 -25.57 5.65 6.55
N LEU A 24 -26.44 4.87 7.19
CA LEU A 24 -26.16 3.47 7.50
C LEU A 24 -26.00 2.62 6.22
N GLU A 25 -26.86 2.81 5.23
CA GLU A 25 -26.74 2.13 3.92
C GLU A 25 -25.44 2.52 3.19
N GLN A 26 -25.02 3.79 3.29
CA GLN A 26 -23.74 4.24 2.73
C GLN A 26 -22.54 3.61 3.45
N GLN A 27 -22.58 3.53 4.79
CA GLN A 27 -21.54 2.88 5.57
C GLN A 27 -21.43 1.39 5.24
N GLU A 28 -22.56 0.69 5.13
CA GLU A 28 -22.58 -0.72 4.75
C GLU A 28 -21.95 -0.95 3.36
N ARG A 29 -22.23 -0.07 2.39
CA ARG A 29 -21.60 -0.12 1.07
C ARG A 29 -20.09 0.11 1.12
N ILE A 30 -19.64 1.07 1.92
CA ILE A 30 -18.21 1.36 2.09
C ILE A 30 -17.50 0.16 2.72
N ILE A 31 -18.04 -0.39 3.81
CA ILE A 31 -17.48 -1.57 4.49
C ILE A 31 -17.45 -2.76 3.53
N THR A 32 -18.54 -3.01 2.81
CA THR A 32 -18.61 -4.11 1.83
C THR A 32 -17.55 -3.96 0.73
N ASN A 33 -17.33 -2.74 0.22
CA ASN A 33 -16.30 -2.48 -0.78
C ASN A 33 -14.89 -2.66 -0.23
N LEU A 34 -14.63 -2.21 1.00
CA LEU A 34 -13.34 -2.40 1.66
C LEU A 34 -13.05 -3.88 1.91
N VAL A 35 -14.04 -4.64 2.39
CA VAL A 35 -13.91 -6.09 2.58
C VAL A 35 -13.64 -6.79 1.25
N LYS A 36 -14.38 -6.46 0.18
CA LYS A 36 -14.12 -7.02 -1.16
C LYS A 36 -12.72 -6.69 -1.66
N GLN A 37 -12.27 -5.44 -1.51
CA GLN A 37 -10.91 -5.05 -1.89
C GLN A 37 -9.87 -5.80 -1.08
N PHE A 38 -10.10 -6.00 0.22
CA PHE A 38 -9.21 -6.76 1.09
C PHE A 38 -9.17 -8.23 0.70
N THR A 39 -10.31 -8.87 0.41
CA THR A 39 -10.36 -10.24 -0.07
C THR A 39 -9.68 -10.40 -1.42
N ILE A 40 -9.87 -9.46 -2.36
CA ILE A 40 -9.12 -9.46 -3.63
C ILE A 40 -7.61 -9.32 -3.37
N LEU A 41 -7.23 -8.44 -2.44
CA LEU A 41 -5.82 -8.21 -2.09
C LEU A 41 -5.20 -9.47 -1.44
N GLU A 42 -5.94 -10.11 -0.54
CA GLU A 42 -5.55 -11.37 0.12
C GLU A 42 -5.50 -12.52 -0.90
N GLU A 43 -6.48 -12.64 -1.79
CA GLU A 43 -6.49 -13.62 -2.88
C GLU A 43 -5.34 -13.37 -3.87
N THR A 44 -5.02 -12.13 -4.22
CA THR A 44 -3.84 -11.83 -5.06
C THR A 44 -2.52 -12.10 -4.33
N ALA A 45 -2.43 -11.81 -3.03
CA ALA A 45 -1.27 -12.14 -2.21
C ALA A 45 -1.11 -13.66 -2.06
N MET A 46 -2.20 -14.40 -1.86
CA MET A 46 -2.24 -15.86 -1.77
C MET A 46 -2.04 -16.54 -3.13
N ALA A 47 -2.48 -15.93 -4.22
CA ALA A 47 -2.33 -16.43 -5.59
C ALA A 47 -0.89 -16.32 -6.12
N LYS A 48 0.06 -15.75 -5.36
CA LYS A 48 1.44 -15.51 -5.81
C LYS A 48 1.49 -14.84 -7.18
N THR A 49 0.55 -13.93 -7.47
CA THR A 49 0.67 -13.07 -8.63
C THR A 49 1.67 -11.97 -8.27
N ASP A 50 2.91 -12.16 -8.72
CA ASP A 50 4.06 -11.28 -8.55
C ASP A 50 3.72 -9.79 -8.80
N PHE A 51 3.32 -9.07 -7.76
CA PHE A 51 3.13 -7.62 -7.84
C PHE A 51 4.48 -6.93 -7.72
N TYR A 52 5.10 -6.66 -8.87
CA TYR A 52 6.23 -5.76 -9.07
C TYR A 52 5.89 -4.31 -8.62
N ILE A 53 6.30 -3.88 -7.43
CA ILE A 53 6.46 -2.45 -7.10
C ILE A 53 7.76 -1.96 -7.76
N LYS A 54 7.64 -1.60 -9.03
CA LYS A 54 8.72 -1.18 -9.93
C LYS A 54 9.60 -0.02 -9.40
N ASP A 55 9.10 0.75 -8.42
CA ASP A 55 9.75 1.95 -7.90
C ASP A 55 10.68 1.71 -6.69
N ASP A 56 10.48 0.61 -5.97
CA ASP A 56 11.28 0.32 -4.78
C ASP A 56 12.71 -0.09 -5.13
N TYR A 57 12.92 -0.80 -6.25
CA TYR A 57 14.28 -1.18 -6.70
C TYR A 57 15.15 0.03 -6.99
N VAL A 58 14.58 1.09 -7.59
CA VAL A 58 15.33 2.32 -7.89
C VAL A 58 15.75 3.00 -6.60
N ARG A 59 14.83 3.15 -5.65
CA ARG A 59 15.10 3.73 -4.33
C ARG A 59 16.16 2.95 -3.56
N ILE A 60 16.04 1.62 -3.53
CA ILE A 60 17.00 0.72 -2.88
C ILE A 60 18.38 0.91 -3.48
N VAL A 61 18.51 0.92 -4.81
CA VAL A 61 19.81 1.06 -5.48
C VAL A 61 20.42 2.45 -5.24
N VAL A 62 19.62 3.52 -5.26
CA VAL A 62 20.11 4.88 -4.96
C VAL A 62 20.66 4.96 -3.54
N GLU A 63 19.97 4.38 -2.56
CA GLU A 63 20.43 4.32 -1.17
C GLU A 63 21.74 3.52 -1.03
N ILE A 64 21.85 2.39 -1.73
CA ILE A 64 23.09 1.58 -1.79
C ILE A 64 24.25 2.42 -2.31
N LYS A 65 24.08 3.08 -3.46
CA LYS A 65 25.11 3.92 -4.08
C LYS A 65 25.46 5.14 -3.24
N ALA A 66 24.49 5.76 -2.58
CA ALA A 66 24.72 6.89 -1.67
C ALA A 66 25.57 6.47 -0.46
N ARG A 67 25.29 5.29 0.12
CA ARG A 67 26.06 4.72 1.24
C ARG A 67 27.48 4.33 0.85
N GLU A 68 27.67 3.73 -0.33
CA GLU A 68 29.01 3.46 -0.88
C GLU A 68 29.85 4.75 -0.98
N ARG A 69 29.26 5.86 -1.46
CA ARG A 69 29.96 7.15 -1.61
C ARG A 69 30.41 7.77 -0.28
N ILE A 70 29.67 7.54 0.81
CA ILE A 70 30.03 8.04 2.15
C ILE A 70 30.93 7.07 2.93
N GLY A 71 31.37 5.96 2.31
CA GLY A 71 32.23 4.96 2.93
C GLY A 71 31.51 4.03 3.91
N GLU A 72 30.17 4.02 3.92
CA GLU A 72 29.40 3.05 4.69
C GLU A 72 29.47 1.68 4.01
N LEU A 73 29.87 0.67 4.77
CA LEU A 73 30.04 -0.72 4.29
C LEU A 73 28.71 -1.48 4.12
N TRP A 74 27.59 -0.75 4.11
CA TRP A 74 26.24 -1.26 4.02
C TRP A 74 25.66 -0.88 2.65
N PRO A 75 25.42 -1.84 1.73
CA PRO A 75 25.51 -3.28 1.88
C PRO A 75 26.77 -3.92 1.28
N SER A 76 27.85 -3.16 1.06
CA SER A 76 29.06 -3.64 0.39
C SER A 76 29.81 -4.80 1.07
N ARG A 77 29.39 -5.26 2.27
CA ARG A 77 29.82 -6.55 2.87
C ARG A 77 29.09 -7.78 2.32
N TRP A 78 28.07 -7.61 1.49
CA TRP A 78 27.32 -8.72 0.91
C TRP A 78 28.03 -9.17 -0.35
N HIS A 79 28.68 -10.33 -0.26
CA HIS A 79 29.60 -10.85 -1.27
C HIS A 79 28.88 -11.26 -2.57
N SER A 80 27.54 -11.17 -2.62
CA SER A 80 26.75 -11.54 -3.80
C SER A 80 25.40 -10.82 -3.86
N LEU A 81 24.90 -10.60 -5.08
CA LEU A 81 23.55 -10.07 -5.35
C LEU A 81 22.42 -10.92 -4.74
N PRO A 82 22.48 -12.26 -4.75
CA PRO A 82 21.52 -13.10 -4.03
C PRO A 82 21.47 -12.82 -2.53
N MET A 83 22.63 -12.75 -1.87
CA MET A 83 22.70 -12.46 -0.43
C MET A 83 22.13 -11.07 -0.10
N LEU A 84 22.40 -10.10 -0.97
CA LEU A 84 21.84 -8.76 -0.88
C LEU A 84 20.32 -8.75 -1.03
N ALA A 85 19.78 -9.52 -1.98
CA ALA A 85 18.34 -9.65 -2.18
C ALA A 85 17.64 -10.35 -0.99
N ASP A 86 18.24 -11.40 -0.43
CA ASP A 86 17.72 -12.12 0.74
C ASP A 86 17.63 -11.22 1.97
N ILE A 87 18.60 -10.34 2.18
CA ILE A 87 18.61 -9.41 3.32
C ILE A 87 17.64 -8.25 3.12
N LEU A 88 17.46 -7.78 1.88
CA LEU A 88 16.52 -6.71 1.57
C LEU A 88 15.06 -7.18 1.62
N THR A 89 14.80 -8.44 1.28
CA THR A 89 13.46 -9.04 1.28
C THR A 89 12.65 -8.75 2.55
N PRO A 90 13.16 -9.00 3.78
CA PRO A 90 12.45 -8.66 5.00
C PRO A 90 12.35 -7.15 5.28
N ILE A 91 13.28 -6.33 4.77
CA ILE A 91 13.29 -4.88 5.00
C ILE A 91 12.20 -4.19 4.18
N VAL A 92 12.03 -4.61 2.93
CA VAL A 92 11.09 -3.97 2.01
C VAL A 92 9.71 -4.64 2.09
N GLY A 93 9.60 -5.78 2.77
CA GLY A 93 8.33 -6.47 3.03
C GLY A 93 7.84 -7.37 1.88
N TRP A 94 8.73 -7.71 0.94
CA TRP A 94 8.43 -8.50 -0.26
C TRP A 94 9.72 -9.05 -0.88
N ILE A 95 9.61 -10.13 -1.67
CA ILE A 95 10.77 -10.84 -2.24
C ILE A 95 11.52 -9.93 -3.21
N VAL A 96 12.77 -9.64 -2.87
CA VAL A 96 13.68 -8.92 -3.77
C VAL A 96 14.30 -9.93 -4.73
N SER A 97 14.17 -9.68 -6.03
CA SER A 97 14.78 -10.49 -7.08
C SER A 97 16.20 -10.01 -7.35
N PRO A 98 17.23 -10.88 -7.25
CA PRO A 98 18.60 -10.52 -7.58
C PRO A 98 18.75 -9.97 -9.01
N ASN A 99 17.97 -10.51 -9.95
CA ASN A 99 17.98 -10.09 -11.35
C ASN A 99 17.38 -8.71 -11.55
N SER A 100 16.26 -8.41 -10.87
CA SER A 100 15.63 -7.08 -10.92
C SER A 100 16.51 -6.02 -10.27
N LEU A 101 17.17 -6.38 -9.16
CA LEU A 101 18.12 -5.52 -8.48
C LEU A 101 19.33 -5.21 -9.37
N TRP A 102 19.96 -6.23 -9.94
CA TRP A 102 21.09 -6.07 -10.87
C TRP A 102 20.76 -5.21 -12.09
N ARG A 103 19.61 -5.48 -12.74
CA ARG A 103 19.15 -4.66 -13.88
C ARG A 103 18.98 -3.19 -13.50
N THR A 104 18.52 -2.93 -12.28
CA THR A 104 18.30 -1.56 -11.79
C THR A 104 19.62 -0.89 -11.41
N MET A 105 20.56 -1.62 -10.82
CA MET A 105 21.94 -1.16 -10.57
C MET A 105 22.62 -0.72 -11.85
N ASN A 106 22.62 -1.57 -12.88
CA ASN A 106 23.23 -1.23 -14.18
C ASN A 106 22.51 -0.07 -14.86
N LYS A 107 21.17 0.01 -14.75
CA LYS A 107 20.41 1.12 -15.35
C LYS A 107 20.82 2.46 -14.73
N ILE A 108 21.04 2.51 -13.42
CA ILE A 108 21.46 3.72 -12.71
C ILE A 108 22.93 4.05 -12.99
N GLU A 109 23.81 3.05 -13.07
CA GLU A 109 25.21 3.26 -13.42
C GLU A 109 25.41 3.83 -14.82
N ASN A 110 24.53 3.52 -15.78
CA ASN A 110 24.55 4.09 -17.13
C ASN A 110 23.84 5.46 -17.24
N LEU A 111 23.36 6.03 -16.12
CA LEU A 111 22.78 7.38 -16.07
C LEU A 111 23.78 8.43 -15.55
N ASP A 112 24.89 8.01 -14.94
CA ASP A 112 26.06 8.83 -14.59
C ASP A 112 26.99 8.96 -15.81
#